data_AF-A0A091B7H9-F1
#
_entry.id   AF-A0A091B7H9-F1
#
_cell.length_a   1.000
_cell.length_b   1.000
_cell.length_c   1.000
_cell.angle_alpha   90.00
_cell.angle_beta   90.00
_cell.angle_gamma   90.00
#
_symmetry.space_group_name_H-M   'P 1'
#
loop_
_entity.id
_entity.type
_entity.pdbx_description
1 polymer ?
#
loop_
_entity_poly.entity_id
_entity_poly.type
_entity_poly.pdbx_seq_one_letter_code
_entity_poly.pdbx_strand_id
1 'polypeptide(L)'
;MLVCPECAHEWSPQAAAETEDAATVVRDAFGNVLADGDTVTLVKDLKIKGSSSVVKVGTKVRNIRLVDGDHDIDCRIDGFGPMQLKSEFVRKA
;
A
#
# COMPACT_ATOMS: atom_id res chain seq x y z
N MET A 1 -13.67 16.03 29.22
CA MET A 1 -15.04 15.90 28.70
C MET A 1 -15.55 17.31 28.47
N LEU A 2 -15.80 17.68 27.23
CA LEU A 2 -16.26 19.03 26.84
C LEU A 2 -17.70 18.89 26.35
N VAL A 3 -18.63 19.53 27.04
CA VAL A 3 -20.06 19.48 26.71
C VAL A 3 -20.47 20.86 26.22
N CYS A 4 -21.06 20.93 25.03
CA CYS A 4 -21.51 22.18 24.44
C CYS A 4 -22.87 22.60 25.05
N PRO A 5 -22.99 23.78 25.68
CA PRO A 5 -24.19 24.17 26.43
C PRO A 5 -25.40 24.58 25.57
N GLU A 6 -25.24 24.77 24.26
CA GLU A 6 -26.34 25.13 23.34
C GLU A 6 -26.99 23.93 22.65
N CYS A 7 -26.28 22.80 22.54
CA CYS A 7 -26.77 21.62 21.82
C CYS A 7 -26.60 20.30 22.57
N ALA A 8 -26.09 20.33 23.81
CA ALA A 8 -25.84 19.17 24.68
C ALA A 8 -24.98 18.07 24.02
N HIS A 9 -24.22 18.41 22.98
CA HIS A 9 -23.34 17.45 22.34
C HIS A 9 -22.09 17.27 23.21
N GLU A 10 -21.81 16.00 23.54
CA GLU A 10 -20.68 15.61 24.37
C GLU A 10 -19.52 15.19 23.47
N TRP A 11 -18.42 15.94 23.56
CA TRP A 11 -17.16 15.55 22.92
C TRP A 11 -16.14 15.11 23.97
N SER A 12 -15.60 13.91 23.76
CA SER A 12 -14.43 13.41 24.47
C SER A 12 -13.18 13.82 23.70
N PRO A 13 -12.23 14.58 24.28
CA PRO A 13 -10.97 14.93 23.61
C PRO A 13 -10.10 13.70 23.30
N GLN A 14 -10.42 12.55 23.92
CA GLN A 14 -9.76 11.26 23.67
C GLN A 14 -10.31 10.53 22.44
N ALA A 15 -11.53 10.83 21.99
CA ALA A 15 -12.16 10.17 20.84
C ALA A 15 -11.69 10.75 19.49
N ALA A 16 -10.94 11.86 19.50
CA ALA A 16 -10.21 12.35 18.33
C ALA A 16 -8.79 11.75 18.22
N ALA A 17 -8.43 10.84 19.13
CA ALA A 17 -7.15 10.15 19.17
C ALA A 17 -7.29 8.62 19.03
N GLU A 18 -8.38 8.17 18.40
CA GLU A 18 -8.48 6.84 17.79
C GLU A 18 -8.28 6.96 16.27
N THR A 19 -7.25 7.70 15.86
CA THR A 19 -6.60 7.36 14.59
C THR A 19 -5.67 6.22 14.96
N GLU A 20 -6.21 5.00 14.93
CA GLU A 20 -5.42 3.77 14.78
C GLU A 20 -4.18 4.11 13.95
N ASP A 21 -3.01 3.83 14.51
CA ASP A 21 -1.70 3.90 13.87
C ASP A 21 -1.79 4.34 12.41
N ALA A 22 -1.37 5.58 12.14
CA ALA A 22 -1.10 6.06 10.79
C ALA A 22 0.08 5.30 10.15
N ALA A 23 0.11 3.97 10.27
CA ALA A 23 0.73 3.10 9.31
C ALA A 23 -0.03 3.32 8.01
N THR A 24 0.57 4.08 7.10
CA THR A 24 0.10 4.31 5.73
C THR A 24 -0.49 3.01 5.19
N VAL A 25 -1.83 2.90 5.21
CA VAL A 25 -2.52 1.68 4.83
C VAL A 25 -2.44 1.60 3.31
N VAL A 26 -1.39 0.97 2.79
CA VAL A 26 -1.20 0.78 1.37
C VAL A 26 -2.23 -0.24 0.89
N ARG A 27 -3.13 0.20 0.02
CA ARG A 27 -4.17 -0.65 -0.57
C ARG A 27 -3.80 -0.98 -1.99
N ASP A 28 -3.99 -2.24 -2.36
CA ASP A 28 -3.80 -2.67 -3.73
C ASP A 28 -4.90 -2.14 -4.67
N ALA A 29 -4.79 -2.45 -5.98
CA ALA A 29 -5.74 -2.00 -7.01
C ALA A 29 -7.21 -2.47 -6.78
N PHE A 30 -7.42 -3.47 -5.94
CA PHE A 30 -8.72 -4.05 -5.57
C PHE A 30 -9.16 -3.64 -4.16
N GLY A 31 -8.38 -2.78 -3.48
CA GLY A 31 -8.69 -2.25 -2.17
C GLY A 31 -8.27 -3.16 -1.00
N ASN A 32 -7.48 -4.23 -1.23
CA ASN A 32 -6.99 -5.03 -0.11
C ASN A 32 -5.80 -4.35 0.56
N VAL A 33 -5.77 -4.42 1.89
CA VAL A 33 -4.65 -3.91 2.69
C VAL A 33 -3.43 -4.82 2.49
N LEU A 34 -2.33 -4.19 2.09
CA LEU A 34 -1.03 -4.82 1.99
C LEU A 34 -0.27 -4.65 3.29
N ALA A 35 0.60 -5.61 3.58
CA ALA A 35 1.49 -5.61 4.73
C ALA A 35 2.92 -5.91 4.27
N ASP A 36 3.89 -5.52 5.11
CA ASP A 36 5.29 -5.89 4.90
C ASP A 36 5.46 -7.42 4.91
N GLY A 37 6.22 -7.96 3.97
CA GLY A 37 6.43 -9.38 3.77
C GLY A 37 5.35 -10.10 2.96
N ASP A 38 4.28 -9.43 2.55
CA ASP A 38 3.18 -10.04 1.78
C ASP A 38 3.61 -10.42 0.34
N THR A 39 2.73 -11.12 -0.37
CA THR A 39 2.97 -11.53 -1.75
C THR A 39 1.95 -10.87 -2.66
N VAL A 40 2.44 -10.16 -3.66
CA VAL A 40 1.59 -9.46 -4.62
C VAL A 40 1.77 -10.00 -6.03
N THR A 41 0.74 -9.84 -6.84
CA THR A 41 0.73 -10.22 -8.26
C THR A 41 0.45 -8.99 -9.10
N LEU A 42 1.21 -8.83 -10.18
CA LEU A 42 0.99 -7.75 -11.15
C LEU A 42 -0.29 -8.00 -11.95
N VAL A 43 -1.16 -6.99 -12.04
CA VAL A 43 -2.40 -7.07 -12.81
C VAL A 43 -2.30 -6.52 -14.22
N LYS A 44 -1.19 -5.87 -14.56
CA LYS A 44 -0.93 -5.30 -15.88
C LYS A 44 0.50 -5.57 -16.32
N ASP A 45 0.72 -5.60 -17.63
CA ASP A 45 2.07 -5.64 -18.18
C ASP A 45 2.77 -4.30 -17.97
N LEU A 46 4.00 -4.37 -17.46
CA LEU A 46 4.85 -3.21 -17.23
C LEU A 46 6.15 -3.39 -18.01
N LYS A 47 6.41 -2.47 -18.93
CA LYS A 47 7.70 -2.37 -19.61
C LYS A 47 8.65 -1.56 -18.74
N ILE A 48 9.76 -2.18 -18.32
CA ILE A 48 10.78 -1.49 -17.53
C ILE A 48 11.57 -0.59 -18.45
N LYS A 49 11.61 0.71 -18.14
CA LYS A 49 12.43 1.67 -18.86
C LYS A 49 13.90 1.38 -18.57
N GLY A 50 14.68 1.02 -19.59
CA GLY A 50 16.10 0.65 -19.46
C GLY A 50 16.37 -0.86 -19.51
N SER A 51 15.35 -1.70 -19.68
CA SER A 51 15.51 -3.13 -19.94
C SER A 51 14.63 -3.55 -21.12
N SER A 52 15.10 -4.49 -21.94
CA SER A 52 14.31 -5.06 -23.04
C SER A 52 13.24 -6.05 -22.55
N SER A 53 13.28 -6.38 -21.26
CA SER A 53 12.40 -7.35 -20.63
C SER A 53 11.12 -6.68 -20.12
N VAL A 54 9.98 -7.33 -20.40
CA VAL A 54 8.65 -6.88 -19.99
C VAL A 54 8.20 -7.75 -18.82
N VAL A 55 7.78 -7.13 -17.72
CA VAL A 55 7.16 -7.87 -16.62
C VAL A 55 5.70 -8.10 -17.01
N LYS A 56 5.36 -9.36 -17.26
CA LYS A 56 4.01 -9.71 -17.69
C LYS A 56 3.05 -9.73 -16.50
N VAL A 57 1.78 -9.47 -16.80
CA VAL A 57 0.67 -9.74 -15.90
C VAL A 57 0.78 -11.18 -15.33
N GLY A 58 0.50 -11.33 -14.04
CA GLY A 58 0.63 -12.62 -13.35
C GLY A 58 2.01 -12.87 -12.73
N THR A 59 2.99 -11.99 -12.93
CA THR A 59 4.27 -12.06 -12.21
C THR A 59 4.02 -11.89 -10.72
N LYS A 60 4.41 -12.92 -9.95
CA LYS A 60 4.28 -12.95 -8.49
C LYS A 60 5.56 -12.40 -7.87
N VAL A 61 5.41 -11.39 -7.03
CA VAL A 61 6.49 -10.79 -6.26
C VAL A 61 6.26 -11.10 -4.78
N ARG A 62 7.26 -11.73 -4.15
CA ARG A 62 7.20 -12.16 -2.76
C ARG A 62 8.04 -11.21 -1.91
N ASN A 63 7.71 -11.11 -0.62
CA ASN A 63 8.47 -10.30 0.33
C ASN A 63 8.48 -8.82 -0.07
N ILE A 64 7.28 -8.24 -0.23
CA ILE A 64 7.18 -6.80 -0.47
C ILE A 64 7.50 -6.01 0.79
N ARG A 65 8.02 -4.81 0.63
CA ARG A 65 8.22 -3.83 1.70
C ARG A 65 7.40 -2.60 1.39
N LEU A 66 6.66 -2.12 2.38
CA LEU A 66 5.88 -0.90 2.28
C LEU A 66 6.80 0.30 2.58
N VAL A 67 6.74 1.30 1.73
CA VAL A 67 7.53 2.53 1.85
C VAL A 67 6.62 3.73 1.65
N ASP A 68 6.81 4.74 2.48
CA ASP A 68 6.10 6.02 2.35
C ASP A 68 6.89 6.90 1.36
N GLY A 69 6.38 7.03 0.13
CA GLY A 69 7.08 7.70 -0.97
C GLY A 69 6.26 7.82 -2.25
N ASP A 70 6.91 8.17 -3.37
CA ASP A 70 6.25 8.25 -4.69
C ASP A 70 5.80 6.86 -5.21
N HIS A 71 6.49 5.82 -4.74
CA HIS A 71 6.15 4.42 -4.96
C HIS A 71 5.92 3.76 -3.60
N ASP A 72 4.73 3.19 -3.41
CA ASP A 72 4.31 2.67 -2.11
C ASP A 72 4.92 1.30 -1.76
N ILE A 73 5.47 0.60 -2.76
CA ILE A 73 5.90 -0.80 -2.64
C ILE A 73 7.32 -0.94 -3.18
N ASP A 74 8.26 -1.26 -2.30
CA ASP A 74 9.59 -1.76 -2.66
C ASP A 74 9.57 -3.28 -2.70
N CYS A 75 10.10 -3.87 -3.77
CA CYS A 75 10.07 -5.31 -3.93
C CYS A 75 11.27 -5.80 -4.73
N ARG A 76 11.61 -7.08 -4.58
CA ARG A 76 12.68 -7.71 -5.36
C ARG A 76 12.09 -8.79 -6.25
N ILE A 77 12.29 -8.63 -7.55
CA ILE A 77 11.86 -9.61 -8.56
C ILE A 77 13.08 -10.42 -9.00
N ASP A 78 12.98 -11.74 -8.90
CA ASP A 78 14.03 -12.64 -9.35
C ASP A 78 14.26 -12.47 -10.86
N GLY A 79 15.52 -12.25 -11.27
CA GLY A 79 15.90 -11.98 -12.66
C GLY A 79 15.82 -10.51 -13.11
N PHE A 80 15.15 -9.62 -12.36
CA PHE A 80 15.07 -8.18 -12.67
C PHE A 80 15.74 -7.29 -11.62
N GLY A 81 15.83 -7.75 -10.37
CA GLY A 81 16.46 -7.02 -9.27
C GLY A 81 15.47 -6.28 -8.38
N PRO A 82 15.95 -5.33 -7.55
CA PRO A 82 15.09 -4.48 -6.73
C PRO A 82 14.32 -3.48 -7.60
N MET A 83 13.02 -3.39 -7.40
CA MET A 83 12.12 -2.53 -8.14
C MET A 83 11.05 -1.94 -7.21
N GLN A 84 10.75 -0.67 -7.42
CA GLN A 84 9.65 0.00 -6.74
C GLN A 84 8.42 0.00 -7.67
N LEU A 85 7.27 -0.38 -7.13
CA LEU A 85 6.00 -0.48 -7.83
C LEU A 85 4.95 0.39 -7.14
N LYS A 86 3.98 0.83 -7.94
CA LYS A 86 2.80 1.51 -7.41
C LYS A 86 1.74 0.51 -7.00
N SER A 87 1.06 0.82 -5.90
CA SER A 87 -0.04 0.04 -5.34
C SER A 87 -1.20 -0.20 -6.34
N GLU A 88 -1.41 0.71 -7.29
CA GLU A 88 -2.44 0.63 -8.34
C GLU A 88 -2.22 -0.49 -9.38
N PHE A 89 -1.01 -1.05 -9.50
CA PHE A 89 -0.68 -2.08 -10.50
C PHE A 89 -0.52 -3.48 -9.93
N VAL A 90 -0.72 -3.62 -8.63
CA VAL A 90 -0.56 -4.89 -7.93
C VAL A 90 -1.88 -5.33 -7.31
N ARG A 91 -1.97 -6.62 -7.02
CA ARG A 91 -3.05 -7.24 -6.24
C ARG A 91 -2.45 -8.19 -5.23
N LYS A 92 -3.01 -8.25 -4.02
CA LYS A 92 -2.72 -9.31 -3.06
C LYS A 92 -2.94 -10.71 -3.66
N ALA A 93 -1.94 -11.57 -3.53
CA ALA A 93 -1.91 -12.91 -4.15
C ALA A 93 -2.42 -14.01 -3.22
#